data_AF-A0A511UZE7-F1
#
_entry.id   AF-A0A511UZE7-F1
#
_cell.length_a   1.000
_cell.length_b   1.000
_cell.length_c   1.000
_cell.angle_alpha   90.00
_cell.angle_beta   90.00
_cell.angle_gamma   90.00
#
_symmetry.space_group_name_H-M   'P 1'
#
loop_
_entity.id
_entity.type
_entity.pdbx_description
1 polymer ?
#
loop_
_entity_poly.entity_id
_entity_poly.type
_entity_poly.pdbx_seq_one_letter_code
_entity_poly.pdbx_strand_id
1 'polypeptide(L)'
;MVKTRNDFPSEDDYYKYTRSLEFLLNYSLEGKTAKQIHEEMRIDQEWLHYVEKGLEVLKKEGQMKGIDMIRMVDIYVMEDEDYEGWLENFNK
;
A
#
# COMPACT_ATOMS: atom_id res chain seq x y z
N MET A 1 13.69 0.15 -14.35
CA MET A 1 13.52 -1.14 -13.65
C MET A 1 13.53 -0.82 -12.17
N VAL A 2 12.51 -1.25 -11.42
CA VAL A 2 12.41 -0.96 -9.98
C VAL A 2 13.41 -1.82 -9.22
N LYS A 3 14.11 -1.25 -8.24
CA LYS A 3 15.03 -2.01 -7.38
C LYS A 3 14.23 -2.93 -6.46
N THR A 4 14.79 -4.09 -6.19
CA THR A 4 14.22 -5.12 -5.31
C THR A 4 14.91 -5.08 -3.96
N ARG A 5 14.39 -5.86 -3.00
CA ARG A 5 15.00 -5.99 -1.68
C ARG A 5 16.51 -6.29 -1.72
N ASN A 6 16.97 -7.09 -2.68
CA ASN A 6 18.37 -7.52 -2.79
C ASN A 6 19.33 -6.38 -3.17
N ASP A 7 18.81 -5.24 -3.64
CA ASP A 7 19.60 -4.08 -4.04
C ASP A 7 19.96 -3.16 -2.86
N PHE A 8 19.54 -3.50 -1.63
CA PHE A 8 19.71 -2.68 -0.43
C PHE A 8 20.44 -3.43 0.68
N PRO A 9 21.32 -2.75 1.46
CA PRO A 9 22.08 -3.39 2.52
C PRO A 9 21.25 -3.71 3.78
N SER A 10 20.07 -3.10 3.94
CA SER A 10 19.19 -3.29 5.09
C SER A 10 17.70 -3.31 4.71
N GLU A 11 16.85 -3.84 5.59
CA GLU A 11 15.39 -3.73 5.43
C GLU A 11 14.93 -2.27 5.51
N ASP A 12 15.50 -1.48 6.41
CA ASP A 12 15.17 -0.06 6.58
C ASP A 12 15.43 0.77 5.32
N ASP A 13 16.56 0.52 4.63
CA ASP A 13 16.88 1.24 3.40
C ASP A 13 15.93 0.85 2.26
N TYR A 14 15.54 -0.43 2.21
CA TYR A 14 14.54 -0.88 1.27
C TYR A 14 13.16 -0.28 1.59
N TYR A 15 12.76 -0.23 2.86
CA TYR A 15 11.52 0.41 3.30
C TYR A 15 11.47 1.89 2.93
N LYS A 16 12.54 2.65 3.16
CA LYS A 16 12.64 4.05 2.72
C LYS A 16 12.51 4.17 1.19
N TYR A 17 13.10 3.23 0.45
CA TYR A 17 12.99 3.21 -1.00
C TYR A 17 11.56 2.95 -1.46
N THR A 18 10.82 2.01 -0.86
CA THR A 18 9.41 1.72 -1.24
C THR A 18 8.47 2.90 -0.98
N ARG A 19 8.88 3.86 -0.15
CA ARG A 19 8.15 5.13 0.09
C ARG A 19 8.62 6.29 -0.79
N SER A 20 9.67 6.12 -1.58
CA SER A 20 10.20 7.18 -2.45
C SER A 20 9.32 7.41 -3.68
N LEU A 21 9.29 8.65 -4.18
CA LEU A 21 8.62 8.97 -5.44
C LEU A 21 9.17 8.15 -6.62
N GLU A 22 10.48 7.86 -6.63
CA GLU A 22 11.10 7.02 -7.64
C GLU A 22 10.43 5.64 -7.69
N PHE A 23 10.27 4.99 -6.55
CA PHE A 23 9.59 3.70 -6.49
C PHE A 23 8.10 3.83 -6.84
N LEU A 24 7.38 4.72 -6.16
CA LEU A 24 5.92 4.81 -6.27
C LEU A 24 5.43 5.16 -7.68
N LEU A 25 6.19 5.96 -8.43
CA LEU A 25 5.84 6.33 -9.81
C LEU A 25 6.20 5.25 -10.84
N ASN A 26 7.13 4.35 -10.53
CA ASN A 26 7.65 3.34 -11.46
C ASN A 26 7.23 1.91 -11.11
N TYR A 27 6.74 1.66 -9.90
CA TYR A 27 6.20 0.37 -9.49
C TYR A 27 4.85 0.13 -10.17
N SER A 28 4.73 -0.99 -10.89
CA SER A 28 3.51 -1.41 -11.57
C SER A 28 2.78 -2.50 -10.79
N LEU A 29 1.47 -2.35 -10.64
CA LEU A 29 0.57 -3.33 -10.05
C LEU A 29 0.14 -4.42 -11.06
N GLU A 30 0.44 -4.23 -12.35
CA GLU A 30 -0.03 -5.14 -13.41
C GLU A 30 0.54 -6.55 -13.25
N GLY A 31 -0.35 -7.54 -13.35
CA GLY A 31 0.00 -8.96 -13.22
C GLY A 31 0.40 -9.40 -11.81
N LYS A 32 0.36 -8.50 -10.82
CA LYS A 32 0.71 -8.82 -9.43
C LYS A 32 -0.52 -9.17 -8.60
N THR A 33 -0.30 -10.08 -7.66
CA THR A 33 -1.26 -10.41 -6.60
C THR A 33 -1.17 -9.38 -5.47
N ALA A 34 -2.24 -9.24 -4.68
CA ALA A 34 -2.24 -8.36 -3.50
C ALA A 34 -1.10 -8.72 -2.53
N LYS A 35 -0.83 -10.01 -2.32
CA LYS A 35 0.29 -10.50 -1.49
C LYS A 35 1.66 -10.05 -2.02
N GLN A 36 1.90 -10.15 -3.33
CA GLN A 36 3.16 -9.66 -3.92
C GLN A 36 3.30 -8.15 -3.76
N ILE A 37 2.22 -7.39 -3.98
CA ILE A 37 2.21 -5.94 -3.83
C ILE A 37 2.50 -5.56 -2.38
N HIS A 38 1.82 -6.21 -1.44
CA HIS A 38 2.00 -6.02 0.00
C HIS A 38 3.46 -6.27 0.44
N GLU A 39 4.04 -7.38 0.02
CA GLU A 39 5.43 -7.75 0.32
C GLU A 39 6.43 -6.77 -0.31
N GLU A 40 6.30 -6.50 -1.61
CA GLU A 40 7.25 -5.67 -2.37
C GLU A 40 7.15 -4.17 -2.04
N MET A 41 5.97 -3.68 -1.66
CA MET A 41 5.78 -2.29 -1.23
C MET A 41 6.02 -2.10 0.27
N ARG A 42 6.26 -3.19 1.02
CA ARG A 42 6.43 -3.18 2.48
C ARG A 42 5.26 -2.47 3.18
N ILE A 43 4.04 -2.85 2.83
CA ILE A 43 2.82 -2.38 3.52
C ILE A 43 2.67 -3.20 4.81
N ASP A 44 2.16 -2.60 5.87
CA ASP A 44 2.05 -3.27 7.17
C ASP A 44 1.19 -4.53 7.09
N GLN A 45 1.56 -5.57 7.85
CA GLN A 45 0.94 -6.90 7.75
C GLN A 45 -0.56 -6.86 8.03
N GLU A 46 -0.97 -6.03 8.96
CA GLU A 46 -2.37 -5.80 9.33
C GLU A 46 -3.18 -5.10 8.22
N TRP A 47 -2.56 -4.54 7.19
CA TRP A 47 -3.24 -3.82 6.11
C TRP A 47 -3.34 -4.61 4.80
N LEU A 48 -3.03 -5.91 4.80
CA LEU A 48 -3.15 -6.74 3.60
C LEU A 48 -4.57 -6.71 3.01
N HIS A 49 -5.61 -6.71 3.85
CA HIS A 49 -7.00 -6.63 3.38
C HIS A 49 -7.31 -5.30 2.67
N TYR A 50 -6.64 -4.21 3.05
CA TYR A 50 -6.74 -2.93 2.33
C TYR A 50 -6.06 -2.97 0.98
N VAL A 51 -4.94 -3.69 0.85
CA VAL A 51 -4.29 -3.93 -0.44
C VAL A 51 -5.19 -4.78 -1.35
N GLU A 52 -5.84 -5.81 -0.82
CA GLU A 52 -6.79 -6.65 -1.55
C GLU A 52 -7.97 -5.83 -2.08
N LYS A 53 -8.64 -5.08 -1.19
CA LYS A 53 -9.76 -4.19 -1.53
C LYS A 53 -9.33 -3.11 -2.54
N GLY A 54 -8.18 -2.48 -2.30
CA GLY A 54 -7.67 -1.40 -3.13
C GLY A 54 -7.32 -1.88 -4.54
N LEU A 55 -6.69 -3.05 -4.67
CA LEU A 55 -6.31 -3.61 -5.97
C LEU A 55 -7.53 -3.85 -6.87
N GLU A 56 -8.66 -4.26 -6.31
CA GLU A 56 -9.90 -4.44 -7.09
C GLU A 56 -10.46 -3.13 -7.63
N VAL A 57 -10.40 -2.06 -6.84
CA VAL A 57 -10.85 -0.71 -7.24
C VAL A 57 -9.91 -0.14 -8.30
N LEU A 58 -8.61 -0.15 -8.01
CA LEU A 58 -7.57 0.40 -8.87
C LEU A 58 -7.53 -0.26 -10.26
N LYS A 59 -7.78 -1.58 -10.33
CA LYS A 59 -7.93 -2.31 -11.60
C LYS A 59 -9.10 -1.80 -12.45
N LYS A 60 -10.22 -1.44 -11.82
CA LYS A 60 -11.40 -0.90 -12.54
C LYS A 60 -11.15 0.51 -13.04
N GLU A 61 -10.38 1.30 -12.29
CA GLU A 61 -10.05 2.69 -12.62
C GLU A 61 -8.85 2.86 -13.55
N GLY A 62 -8.13 1.78 -13.85
CA GLY A 62 -6.90 1.81 -14.66
C GLY A 62 -5.72 2.48 -13.95
N GLN A 63 -5.76 2.58 -12.62
CA GLN A 63 -4.76 3.22 -11.77
C GLN A 63 -3.77 2.17 -11.26
N MET A 64 -2.78 1.83 -12.07
CA MET A 64 -1.93 0.66 -11.85
C MET A 64 -0.52 0.98 -11.34
N LYS A 65 -0.32 2.12 -10.69
CA LYS A 65 0.99 2.51 -10.12
C LYS A 65 1.05 2.30 -8.61
N GLY A 66 2.26 2.17 -8.08
CA GLY A 66 2.50 2.07 -6.63
C GLY A 66 1.96 3.26 -5.84
N ILE A 67 2.02 4.48 -6.39
CA ILE A 67 1.44 5.66 -5.75
C ILE A 67 -0.07 5.55 -5.55
N ASP A 68 -0.77 4.91 -6.50
CA ASP A 68 -2.22 4.72 -6.43
C ASP A 68 -2.58 3.75 -5.30
N MET A 69 -1.78 2.68 -5.14
CA MET A 69 -1.94 1.71 -4.06
C MET A 69 -1.69 2.32 -2.67
N ILE A 70 -0.60 3.05 -2.46
CA ILE A 70 -0.33 3.69 -1.16
C ILE A 70 -1.47 4.64 -0.79
N ARG A 71 -1.88 5.51 -1.72
CA ARG A 71 -2.97 6.44 -1.48
C ARG A 71 -4.28 5.73 -1.11
N MET A 72 -4.59 4.63 -1.77
CA MET A 72 -5.81 3.86 -1.50
C MET A 72 -5.77 3.19 -0.12
N VAL A 73 -4.62 2.62 0.26
CA VAL A 73 -4.44 2.03 1.59
C VAL A 73 -4.55 3.11 2.67
N ASP A 74 -3.89 4.26 2.50
CA ASP A 74 -3.98 5.38 3.44
C ASP A 74 -5.43 5.84 3.63
N ILE A 75 -6.21 5.93 2.55
CA ILE A 75 -7.64 6.28 2.62
C ILE A 75 -8.41 5.26 3.47
N TYR A 76 -8.21 3.96 3.25
CA TYR A 76 -8.93 2.95 4.02
C TYR A 76 -8.51 2.90 5.48
N VAL A 77 -7.23 3.10 5.78
CA VAL A 77 -6.76 3.19 7.17
C VAL A 77 -7.39 4.39 7.87
N MET A 78 -7.38 5.57 7.24
CA MET A 78 -8.02 6.76 7.80
C MET A 78 -9.53 6.59 7.99
N GLU A 79 -10.24 6.00 7.02
CA GLU A 79 -11.68 5.75 7.12
C GLU A 79 -12.03 4.78 8.26
N ASP A 80 -11.19 3.76 8.50
CA ASP A 80 -11.39 2.78 9.57
C ASP A 80 -11.06 3.38 10.95
N GLU A 81 -9.93 4.09 11.06
CA GLU A 81 -9.54 4.81 12.29
C GLU A 81 -10.58 5.89 12.69
N ASP A 82 -11.09 6.66 11.72
CA ASP A 82 -12.16 7.65 11.96
C ASP A 82 -13.46 6.97 12.44
N TYR A 83 -13.78 5.79 11.90
CA TYR A 83 -14.97 5.02 12.28
C TYR A 83 -14.84 4.46 13.70
N GLU A 84 -13.71 3.87 14.06
CA GLU A 84 -13.43 3.40 15.41
C GLU A 84 -13.45 4.55 16.43
N GLY A 85 -12.79 5.67 16.11
CA GLY A 85 -12.81 6.88 16.93
C GLY A 85 -14.21 7.47 17.12
N TRP A 86 -15.07 7.42 16.09
CA TRP A 86 -16.47 7.81 16.22
C TRP A 86 -17.26 6.88 17.14
N LEU A 87 -17.12 5.54 16.98
CA LEU A 87 -17.78 4.54 17.81
C LEU A 87 -17.41 4.66 19.29
N GLU A 88 -16.13 4.90 19.59
CA GLU A 88 -15.66 5.09 20.97
C GLU A 88 -16.24 6.34 21.63
N ASN A 89 -16.51 7.38 20.85
CA ASN A 89 -17.10 8.62 21.35
C ASN A 89 -18.63 8.54 21.48
N PHE A 90 -19.30 7.71 20.67
CA PHE A 90 -20.75 7.51 20.73
C PHE A 90 -21.20 6.55 21.84
N ASN A 91 -20.34 5.60 22.24
CA ASN A 91 -20.64 4.61 23.28
C ASN A 91 -20.19 5.03 24.71
N LYS A 92 -19.79 6.29 24.89
CA LYS A 92 -19.49 6.91 26.20
C LYS A 92 -20.68 7.73 26.68
#